data_AF-A0A2J6RF06-F1
#
_entry.id   AF-A0A2J6RF06-F1
#
_cell.length_a   1.000
_cell.length_b   1.000
_cell.length_c   1.000
_cell.angle_alpha   90.00
_cell.angle_beta   90.00
_cell.angle_gamma   90.00
#
_symmetry.space_group_name_H-M   'P 1'
#
loop_
_entity.id
_entity.type
_entity.pdbx_description
1 polymer ?
#
loop_
_entity_poly.entity_id
_entity_poly.type
_entity_poly.pdbx_seq_one_letter_code
_entity_poly.pdbx_strand_id
1 'polypeptide(L)'
;MFRDESENVVLAHRFPKNPSKQKPSSLGSTTPNHPVPTSVAPIASLSSTRRTAIPVLSINPCSSSEEQAVCYFFQNYILGEDSVASGSFQFLPDILLDNEINEVLSDSLTAVGLVGLAHFYHDPSLMFTAVYKYNSAMRKLSLQLRDIGKAKSDQYFMAIMLLGLYEVGVYSCSSSRVVVDSDHLNTCHNQMAMETWTKHIDGAAALMQMRGKQRLQTPLGCHLFKQLRAQVVIKCIHRQTSVPPFISEWSHASDSKTTQQDFHTTLSLLVIRYANLRASMSSSKDYSDPERIISTAYALECDFASWVKSVPLEYIYQTINLSERVDEVYSDHYHVYSRIRVATTWNHYRCARLLTNEIILDQLSYLYETNPTSPLLTTQPYYSEQQTPESNATLRHLCEDICASVPYYLGFPCNTGQAQSHNYPKHCTPILSSGLYSQLVGAR
;
A
#
# COMPACT_ATOMS: atom_id res chain seq x y z
N MET A 1 -40.87 -8.61 15.00
CA MET A 1 -41.58 -7.35 15.31
C MET A 1 -40.76 -6.24 14.67
N PHE A 2 -41.16 -5.78 13.49
CA PHE A 2 -40.37 -4.82 12.71
C PHE A 2 -40.82 -3.39 13.06
N ARG A 3 -39.86 -2.47 13.18
CA ARG A 3 -40.12 -1.03 13.12
C ARG A 3 -39.85 -0.55 11.70
N ASP A 4 -40.72 0.33 11.24
CA ASP A 4 -40.56 1.10 10.01
C ASP A 4 -40.04 2.50 10.41
N GLU A 5 -39.04 3.01 9.70
CA GLU A 5 -38.42 4.33 9.97
C GLU A 5 -38.50 5.27 8.75
N SER A 6 -39.42 4.98 7.81
CA SER A 6 -39.58 5.69 6.54
C SER A 6 -39.90 7.20 6.65
N GLU A 7 -40.30 7.71 7.81
CA GLU A 7 -40.72 9.11 7.98
C GLU A 7 -39.55 10.11 8.11
N ASN A 8 -38.35 9.67 8.50
CA ASN A 8 -37.21 10.58 8.76
C ASN A 8 -36.57 11.21 7.52
N VAL A 9 -36.99 10.83 6.31
CA VAL A 9 -36.36 11.25 5.04
C VAL A 9 -36.97 12.55 4.45
N VAL A 10 -38.15 12.97 4.90
CA VAL A 10 -38.99 13.94 4.17
C VAL A 10 -38.70 15.43 4.49
N LEU A 11 -37.94 15.75 5.55
CA LEU A 11 -37.75 17.14 6.02
C LEU A 11 -36.43 17.82 5.61
N ALA A 12 -35.55 17.16 4.86
CA ALA A 12 -34.25 17.71 4.41
C ALA A 12 -34.32 18.55 3.12
N HIS A 13 -35.46 19.18 2.80
CA HIS A 13 -35.65 19.96 1.57
C HIS A 13 -36.32 21.33 1.82
N ARG A 14 -35.51 22.35 2.13
CA ARG A 14 -35.85 23.79 2.02
C ARG A 14 -34.59 24.68 2.09
N PHE A 15 -34.07 25.09 0.92
CA PHE A 15 -33.11 26.19 0.82
C PHE A 15 -33.84 27.55 0.68
N PRO A 16 -33.53 28.57 1.49
CA PRO A 16 -33.87 29.96 1.16
C PRO A 16 -32.88 30.54 0.12
N LYS A 17 -33.34 31.52 -0.67
CA LYS A 17 -32.56 32.22 -1.71
C LYS A 17 -32.47 33.73 -1.45
N ASN A 18 -31.57 34.39 -2.19
CA ASN A 18 -31.53 35.84 -2.50
C ASN A 18 -31.08 36.79 -1.36
N PRO A 19 -30.69 38.06 -1.66
CA PRO A 19 -30.68 38.74 -2.98
C PRO A 19 -29.32 39.31 -3.44
N SER A 20 -29.31 39.85 -4.67
CA SER A 20 -28.22 40.54 -5.34
C SER A 20 -28.04 42.02 -4.91
N LYS A 21 -26.94 42.65 -5.34
CA LYS A 21 -26.75 44.12 -5.32
C LYS A 21 -26.72 44.67 -6.75
N GLN A 22 -27.25 45.88 -6.95
CA GLN A 22 -27.39 46.55 -8.25
C GLN A 22 -26.32 47.63 -8.49
N LYS A 23 -26.13 48.02 -9.75
CA LYS A 23 -25.43 49.26 -10.16
C LYS A 23 -26.37 50.47 -10.13
N PRO A 24 -25.87 51.69 -9.88
CA PRO A 24 -26.44 52.92 -10.42
C PRO A 24 -25.89 53.26 -11.82
N SER A 25 -26.52 54.20 -12.52
CA SER A 25 -26.11 54.73 -13.82
C SER A 25 -26.23 56.27 -13.87
N SER A 26 -25.56 56.91 -14.82
CA SER A 26 -25.69 58.34 -15.13
C SER A 26 -25.48 58.60 -16.64
N LEU A 27 -25.86 59.80 -17.10
CA LEU A 27 -26.12 60.14 -18.52
C LEU A 27 -25.09 61.10 -19.14
N GLY A 28 -25.09 61.16 -20.48
CA GLY A 28 -24.61 62.30 -21.28
C GLY A 28 -23.39 61.97 -22.16
N SER A 29 -23.39 61.89 -23.51
CA SER A 29 -24.10 62.57 -24.62
C SER A 29 -23.33 63.77 -25.24
N THR A 30 -22.65 63.55 -26.38
CA THR A 30 -22.60 64.45 -27.55
C THR A 30 -21.93 63.79 -28.76
N THR A 31 -22.47 64.05 -29.95
CA THR A 31 -21.89 63.85 -31.31
C THR A 31 -21.56 65.26 -31.89
N PRO A 32 -21.30 65.57 -33.20
CA PRO A 32 -21.41 64.78 -34.45
C PRO A 32 -20.34 65.09 -35.54
N ASN A 33 -20.68 64.81 -36.83
CA ASN A 33 -20.13 65.37 -38.09
C ASN A 33 -18.80 64.79 -38.66
N HIS A 34 -18.57 64.61 -39.98
CA HIS A 34 -19.44 64.46 -41.17
C HIS A 34 -18.63 63.77 -42.35
N PRO A 35 -18.82 63.89 -43.70
CA PRO A 35 -19.27 62.73 -44.50
C PRO A 35 -18.61 62.41 -45.88
N VAL A 36 -18.47 61.11 -46.24
CA VAL A 36 -18.63 60.56 -47.64
C VAL A 36 -17.53 61.04 -48.67
N PRO A 37 -17.35 60.48 -49.90
CA PRO A 37 -17.80 59.23 -50.56
C PRO A 37 -16.68 58.12 -50.49
N THR A 38 -16.28 57.26 -51.45
CA THR A 38 -16.54 57.06 -52.90
C THR A 38 -16.26 55.60 -53.34
N SER A 39 -16.34 55.31 -54.65
CA SER A 39 -16.19 54.00 -55.33
C SER A 39 -14.93 53.92 -56.19
N VAL A 40 -14.29 52.73 -56.25
CA VAL A 40 -13.92 52.06 -57.53
C VAL A 40 -14.03 50.53 -57.35
N ALA A 41 -14.59 49.86 -58.36
CA ALA A 41 -14.55 48.40 -58.59
C ALA A 41 -14.41 48.17 -60.13
N PRO A 42 -14.25 46.94 -60.68
CA PRO A 42 -14.13 45.63 -60.04
C PRO A 42 -12.94 44.77 -60.55
N ILE A 43 -12.65 43.65 -59.88
CA ILE A 43 -12.05 42.45 -60.51
C ILE A 43 -12.81 41.22 -60.01
N ALA A 44 -13.16 40.29 -60.91
CA ALA A 44 -13.92 39.09 -60.56
C ALA A 44 -13.02 38.01 -59.91
N SER A 45 -13.43 37.50 -58.75
CA SER A 45 -12.92 36.27 -58.16
C SER A 45 -13.88 35.11 -58.44
N LEU A 46 -13.37 34.02 -59.02
CA LEU A 46 -14.20 32.85 -59.34
C LEU A 46 -14.62 32.11 -58.08
N SER A 47 -15.87 31.62 -58.08
CA SER A 47 -16.36 30.70 -57.07
C SER A 47 -15.60 29.37 -57.10
N SER A 48 -14.99 28.96 -55.98
CA SER A 48 -14.44 27.62 -55.84
C SER A 48 -14.65 27.05 -54.43
N THR A 49 -15.17 25.82 -54.41
CA THR A 49 -15.25 24.86 -53.29
C THR A 49 -15.70 25.36 -51.90
N ARG A 50 -16.90 24.89 -51.49
CA ARG A 50 -17.18 24.70 -50.05
C ARG A 50 -16.07 23.82 -49.46
N ARG A 51 -15.35 24.31 -48.46
CA ARG A 51 -14.63 23.42 -47.54
C ARG A 51 -15.69 22.66 -46.74
N THR A 52 -15.92 21.41 -47.07
CA THR A 52 -16.60 20.46 -46.18
C THR A 52 -15.77 20.40 -44.90
N ALA A 53 -16.31 20.90 -43.79
CA ALA A 53 -15.69 20.69 -42.49
C ALA A 53 -15.61 19.18 -42.27
N ILE A 54 -14.39 18.64 -42.20
CA ILE A 54 -14.19 17.28 -41.72
C ILE A 54 -14.80 17.25 -40.31
N PRO A 55 -15.73 16.33 -40.01
CA PRO A 55 -16.23 16.22 -38.65
C PRO A 55 -15.03 15.91 -37.77
N VAL A 56 -14.70 16.82 -36.86
CA VAL A 56 -13.73 16.51 -35.81
C VAL A 56 -14.36 15.36 -35.04
N LEU A 57 -13.81 14.16 -35.25
CA LEU A 57 -14.07 13.03 -34.39
C LEU A 57 -13.51 13.43 -33.03
N SER A 58 -14.37 14.01 -32.20
CA SER A 58 -14.20 14.09 -30.76
C SER A 58 -14.23 12.65 -30.25
N ILE A 59 -13.09 11.96 -30.45
CA ILE A 59 -12.69 10.80 -29.65
C ILE A 59 -12.52 11.35 -28.25
N ASN A 60 -13.64 11.51 -27.57
CA ASN A 60 -13.69 11.73 -26.15
C ASN A 60 -13.36 10.35 -25.57
N PRO A 61 -12.19 10.14 -24.94
CA PRO A 61 -11.83 8.85 -24.37
C PRO A 61 -12.62 8.67 -23.06
N CYS A 62 -13.94 8.56 -23.19
CA CYS A 62 -14.87 8.20 -22.13
C CYS A 62 -14.74 6.70 -21.89
N SER A 63 -13.53 6.27 -21.50
CA SER A 63 -13.30 4.96 -20.94
C SER A 63 -14.19 4.82 -19.71
N SER A 64 -14.80 3.65 -19.57
CA SER A 64 -15.61 3.30 -18.42
C SER A 64 -14.82 3.47 -17.12
N SER A 65 -15.51 3.70 -16.01
CA SER A 65 -14.90 3.69 -14.68
C SER A 65 -14.19 2.36 -14.38
N GLU A 66 -14.61 1.26 -15.01
CA GLU A 66 -13.94 -0.05 -14.95
C GLU A 66 -12.59 -0.06 -15.68
N GLU A 67 -12.53 0.45 -16.92
CA GLU A 67 -11.27 0.58 -17.67
C GLU A 67 -10.31 1.56 -16.99
N GLN A 68 -10.81 2.69 -16.49
CA GLN A 68 -10.02 3.63 -15.69
C GLN A 68 -9.48 2.98 -14.41
N ALA A 69 -10.27 2.15 -13.73
CA ALA A 69 -9.85 1.41 -12.55
C ALA A 69 -8.75 0.38 -12.87
N VAL A 70 -8.84 -0.33 -13.99
CA VAL A 70 -7.76 -1.22 -14.44
C VAL A 70 -6.49 -0.43 -14.75
N CYS A 71 -6.59 0.70 -15.47
CA CYS A 71 -5.43 1.58 -15.72
C CYS A 71 -4.80 2.10 -14.41
N TYR A 72 -5.62 2.55 -13.45
CA TYR A 72 -5.16 2.96 -12.12
C TYR A 72 -4.45 1.81 -11.39
N PHE A 73 -5.00 0.59 -11.47
CA PHE A 73 -4.34 -0.58 -10.87
C PHE A 73 -2.97 -0.83 -11.49
N PHE A 74 -2.87 -0.82 -12.82
CA PHE A 74 -1.59 -1.01 -13.51
C PHE A 74 -0.56 0.05 -13.12
N GLN A 75 -0.92 1.33 -13.10
CA GLN A 75 -0.01 2.43 -12.76
C GLN A 75 0.44 2.42 -11.28
N ASN A 76 -0.39 1.96 -10.34
CA ASN A 76 -0.09 2.04 -8.91
C ASN A 76 0.44 0.73 -8.29
N TYR A 77 0.28 -0.43 -8.95
CA TYR A 77 0.58 -1.74 -8.35
C TYR A 77 1.48 -2.65 -9.20
N ILE A 78 1.66 -2.36 -10.50
CA ILE A 78 2.46 -3.17 -11.44
C ILE A 78 3.61 -2.34 -12.02
N LEU A 79 3.28 -1.27 -12.72
CA LEU A 79 4.21 -0.42 -13.43
C LEU A 79 4.95 0.50 -12.45
N GLY A 80 6.21 0.76 -12.75
CA GLY A 80 6.89 1.98 -12.35
C GLY A 80 6.97 2.89 -13.58
N GLU A 81 6.87 4.20 -13.40
CA GLU A 81 6.96 5.15 -14.53
C GLU A 81 8.36 5.14 -15.18
N ASP A 82 9.38 4.77 -14.41
CA ASP A 82 10.67 4.29 -14.90
C ASP A 82 10.90 2.80 -14.57
N SER A 83 11.74 2.13 -15.37
CA SER A 83 12.11 0.71 -15.27
C SER A 83 12.70 0.25 -13.92
N VAL A 84 12.93 1.20 -13.02
CA VAL A 84 13.41 0.99 -11.65
C VAL A 84 12.26 0.80 -10.66
N ALA A 85 11.13 1.48 -10.80
CA ALA A 85 10.06 1.53 -9.79
C ALA A 85 9.04 0.35 -9.84
N SER A 86 9.50 -0.87 -10.13
CA SER A 86 8.63 -2.04 -10.35
C SER A 86 7.80 -2.45 -9.11
N GLY A 87 6.48 -2.53 -9.28
CA GLY A 87 5.49 -2.67 -8.21
C GLY A 87 5.35 -4.08 -7.59
N SER A 88 4.59 -4.17 -6.49
CA SER A 88 4.41 -5.42 -5.75
C SER A 88 3.78 -6.57 -6.56
N PHE A 89 3.07 -6.26 -7.65
CA PHE A 89 2.48 -7.24 -8.57
C PHE A 89 3.13 -7.20 -9.96
N GLN A 90 4.44 -6.90 -10.05
CA GLN A 90 5.22 -6.87 -11.31
C GLN A 90 5.09 -8.11 -12.21
N PHE A 91 4.71 -9.26 -11.65
CA PHE A 91 4.55 -10.55 -12.31
C PHE A 91 3.13 -10.83 -12.80
N LEU A 92 2.18 -9.92 -12.53
CA LEU A 92 0.79 -10.09 -12.97
C LEU A 92 0.64 -10.01 -14.50
N PRO A 93 1.38 -9.17 -15.26
CA PRO A 93 1.37 -9.22 -16.73
C PRO A 93 1.64 -10.62 -17.28
N ASP A 94 2.54 -11.40 -16.67
CA ASP A 94 2.81 -12.79 -17.08
C ASP A 94 1.51 -13.64 -17.07
N ILE A 95 0.63 -13.44 -16.07
CA ILE A 95 -0.65 -14.14 -15.92
C ILE A 95 -1.73 -13.65 -16.90
N LEU A 96 -1.66 -12.37 -17.29
CA LEU A 96 -2.63 -11.71 -18.16
C LEU A 96 -2.31 -11.87 -19.66
N LEU A 97 -1.06 -12.22 -19.99
CA LEU A 97 -0.58 -12.45 -21.37
C LEU A 97 -0.54 -13.94 -21.76
N ASP A 98 -0.35 -14.84 -20.79
CA ASP A 98 -0.27 -16.30 -21.00
C ASP A 98 -1.61 -16.95 -21.35
N ASN A 99 -2.74 -16.40 -20.86
CA ASN A 99 -4.08 -16.94 -21.03
C ASN A 99 -5.15 -15.83 -21.02
N GLU A 100 -6.33 -16.10 -21.61
CA GLU A 100 -7.50 -15.22 -21.49
C GLU A 100 -7.82 -14.93 -20.02
N ILE A 101 -8.07 -13.65 -19.69
CA ILE A 101 -8.28 -13.20 -18.32
C ILE A 101 -9.67 -13.63 -17.85
N ASN A 102 -9.76 -14.62 -16.96
CA ASN A 102 -11.07 -15.04 -16.46
C ASN A 102 -11.77 -13.93 -15.66
N GLU A 103 -13.11 -13.92 -15.72
CA GLU A 103 -13.96 -12.89 -15.10
C GLU A 103 -13.67 -12.62 -13.62
N VAL A 104 -13.19 -13.61 -12.86
CA VAL A 104 -12.91 -13.47 -11.43
C VAL A 104 -11.67 -12.61 -11.19
N LEU A 105 -10.62 -12.82 -11.99
CA LEU A 105 -9.42 -11.98 -11.93
C LEU A 105 -9.71 -10.57 -12.44
N SER A 106 -10.51 -10.45 -13.52
CA SER A 106 -10.96 -9.17 -14.07
C SER A 106 -11.79 -8.37 -13.04
N ASP A 107 -12.85 -8.96 -12.48
CA ASP A 107 -13.68 -8.28 -11.47
C ASP A 107 -12.86 -7.94 -10.20
N SER A 108 -11.89 -8.77 -9.79
CA SER A 108 -11.00 -8.48 -8.64
C SER A 108 -10.06 -7.30 -8.91
N LEU A 109 -9.48 -7.21 -10.12
CA LEU A 109 -8.64 -6.10 -10.54
C LEU A 109 -9.42 -4.79 -10.57
N THR A 110 -10.58 -4.82 -11.23
CA THR A 110 -11.48 -3.67 -11.32
C THR A 110 -11.97 -3.22 -9.95
N ALA A 111 -12.26 -4.15 -9.03
CA ALA A 111 -12.64 -3.81 -7.65
C ALA A 111 -11.54 -3.03 -6.90
N VAL A 112 -10.28 -3.50 -6.92
CA VAL A 112 -9.16 -2.80 -6.25
C VAL A 112 -8.88 -1.45 -6.91
N GLY A 113 -8.94 -1.38 -8.25
CA GLY A 113 -8.78 -0.13 -8.99
C GLY A 113 -9.87 0.90 -8.68
N LEU A 114 -11.13 0.47 -8.58
CA LEU A 114 -12.27 1.32 -8.23
C LEU A 114 -12.19 1.84 -6.79
N VAL A 115 -11.69 1.05 -5.84
CA VAL A 115 -11.39 1.54 -4.47
C VAL A 115 -10.35 2.66 -4.52
N GLY A 116 -9.28 2.48 -5.31
CA GLY A 116 -8.27 3.51 -5.53
C GLY A 116 -8.84 4.81 -6.10
N LEU A 117 -9.61 4.73 -7.18
CA LEU A 117 -10.26 5.89 -7.80
C LEU A 117 -11.33 6.54 -6.91
N ALA A 118 -12.10 5.74 -6.16
CA ALA A 118 -13.09 6.23 -5.20
C ALA A 118 -12.43 7.06 -4.08
N HIS A 119 -11.23 6.69 -3.63
CA HIS A 119 -10.46 7.50 -2.70
C HIS A 119 -9.86 8.72 -3.39
N PHE A 120 -9.25 8.58 -4.56
CA PHE A 120 -8.60 9.67 -5.30
C PHE A 120 -9.55 10.81 -5.69
N TYR A 121 -10.73 10.48 -6.22
CA TYR A 121 -11.78 11.44 -6.58
C TYR A 121 -12.79 11.73 -5.45
N HIS A 122 -12.64 11.07 -4.29
CA HIS A 122 -13.60 11.10 -3.19
C HIS A 122 -15.05 10.72 -3.60
N ASP A 123 -15.22 9.83 -4.57
CA ASP A 123 -16.51 9.48 -5.20
C ASP A 123 -17.12 8.17 -4.62
N PRO A 124 -18.27 8.24 -3.91
CA PRO A 124 -18.95 7.05 -3.39
C PRO A 124 -19.57 6.13 -4.46
N SER A 125 -19.84 6.63 -5.67
CA SER A 125 -20.44 5.84 -6.76
C SER A 125 -19.44 4.82 -7.32
N LEU A 126 -18.15 5.21 -7.38
CA LEU A 126 -17.05 4.31 -7.69
C LEU A 126 -16.90 3.24 -6.61
N MET A 127 -17.04 3.60 -5.32
CA MET A 127 -17.02 2.64 -4.20
C MET A 127 -18.18 1.65 -4.28
N PHE A 128 -19.41 2.08 -4.61
CA PHE A 128 -20.54 1.18 -4.82
C PHE A 128 -20.28 0.17 -5.97
N THR A 129 -19.67 0.65 -7.06
CA THR A 129 -19.27 -0.20 -8.19
C THR A 129 -18.17 -1.19 -7.77
N ALA A 130 -17.23 -0.76 -6.92
CA ALA A 130 -16.18 -1.61 -6.36
C ALA A 130 -16.77 -2.74 -5.50
N VAL A 131 -17.75 -2.44 -4.63
CA VAL A 131 -18.49 -3.41 -3.83
C VAL A 131 -19.24 -4.41 -4.72
N TYR A 132 -19.86 -3.96 -5.81
CA TYR A 132 -20.51 -4.85 -6.77
C TYR A 132 -19.50 -5.83 -7.42
N LYS A 133 -18.36 -5.31 -7.88
CA LYS A 133 -17.29 -6.10 -8.51
C LYS A 133 -16.66 -7.11 -7.56
N TYR A 134 -16.33 -6.70 -6.33
CA TYR A 134 -15.87 -7.61 -5.28
C TYR A 134 -16.86 -8.75 -5.02
N ASN A 135 -18.16 -8.45 -4.89
CA ASN A 135 -19.18 -9.47 -4.64
C ASN A 135 -19.40 -10.40 -5.84
N SER A 136 -19.28 -9.87 -7.07
CA SER A 136 -19.27 -10.67 -8.30
C SER A 136 -18.10 -11.66 -8.31
N ALA A 137 -16.87 -11.18 -8.10
CA ALA A 137 -15.67 -12.00 -8.01
C ALA A 137 -15.79 -13.08 -6.91
N MET A 138 -16.18 -12.72 -5.69
CA MET A 138 -16.35 -13.66 -4.57
C MET A 138 -17.35 -14.78 -4.87
N ARG A 139 -18.50 -14.46 -5.49
CA ARG A 139 -19.51 -15.45 -5.88
C ARG A 139 -19.00 -16.38 -6.99
N LYS A 140 -18.36 -15.83 -8.03
CA LYS A 140 -17.79 -16.60 -9.14
C LYS A 140 -16.65 -17.51 -8.64
N LEU A 141 -15.72 -16.97 -7.85
CA LEU A 141 -14.62 -17.70 -7.22
C LEU A 141 -15.12 -18.92 -6.42
N SER A 142 -16.12 -18.72 -5.57
CA SER A 142 -16.72 -19.77 -4.71
C SER A 142 -17.39 -20.91 -5.49
N LEU A 143 -17.66 -20.71 -6.78
CA LEU A 143 -18.12 -21.75 -7.70
C LEU A 143 -16.93 -22.42 -8.41
N GLN A 144 -15.96 -21.65 -8.92
CA GLN A 144 -14.82 -22.18 -9.66
C GLN A 144 -13.84 -22.98 -8.79
N LEU A 145 -13.65 -22.63 -7.52
CA LEU A 145 -12.77 -23.36 -6.58
C LEU A 145 -13.28 -24.75 -6.18
N ARG A 146 -14.49 -25.14 -6.59
CA ARG A 146 -15.01 -26.51 -6.43
C ARG A 146 -14.34 -27.51 -7.37
N ASP A 147 -13.67 -27.02 -8.40
CA ASP A 147 -12.87 -27.78 -9.36
C ASP A 147 -11.39 -27.72 -8.94
N ILE A 148 -10.80 -28.89 -8.66
CA ILE A 148 -9.42 -29.02 -8.15
C ILE A 148 -8.39 -28.56 -9.20
N GLY A 149 -8.69 -28.65 -10.50
CA GLY A 149 -7.85 -28.11 -11.56
C GLY A 149 -7.85 -26.59 -11.54
N LYS A 150 -9.03 -25.97 -11.45
CA LYS A 150 -9.18 -24.51 -11.35
C LYS A 150 -8.58 -23.95 -10.06
N ALA A 151 -8.74 -24.62 -8.93
CA ALA A 151 -8.12 -24.25 -7.66
C ALA A 151 -6.57 -24.14 -7.73
N LYS A 152 -5.93 -24.77 -8.72
CA LYS A 152 -4.48 -24.68 -8.96
C LYS A 152 -4.07 -23.63 -10.00
N SER A 153 -5.00 -22.97 -10.69
CA SER A 153 -4.70 -21.94 -11.70
C SER A 153 -4.28 -20.60 -11.08
N ASP A 154 -3.27 -19.96 -11.69
CA ASP A 154 -2.61 -18.74 -11.20
C ASP A 154 -3.54 -17.53 -11.15
N GLN A 155 -4.52 -17.45 -12.07
CA GLN A 155 -5.51 -16.39 -12.07
C GLN A 155 -6.43 -16.41 -10.84
N TYR A 156 -6.89 -17.58 -10.37
CA TYR A 156 -7.77 -17.66 -9.18
C TYR A 156 -7.03 -17.42 -7.87
N PHE A 157 -5.78 -17.87 -7.78
CA PHE A 157 -4.92 -17.53 -6.63
C PHE A 157 -4.68 -16.02 -6.57
N MET A 158 -4.41 -15.38 -7.71
CA MET A 158 -4.28 -13.92 -7.76
C MET A 158 -5.57 -13.18 -7.47
N ALA A 159 -6.73 -13.70 -7.89
CA ALA A 159 -8.02 -13.14 -7.48
C ALA A 159 -8.17 -13.13 -5.95
N ILE A 160 -7.83 -14.20 -5.23
CA ILE A 160 -7.86 -14.20 -3.74
C ILE A 160 -6.92 -13.14 -3.16
N MET A 161 -5.68 -13.05 -3.67
CA MET A 161 -4.70 -12.08 -3.16
C MET A 161 -5.15 -10.62 -3.40
N LEU A 162 -5.85 -10.35 -4.50
CA LEU A 162 -6.43 -9.04 -4.81
C LEU A 162 -7.71 -8.75 -4.02
N LEU A 163 -8.56 -9.76 -3.78
CA LEU A 163 -9.73 -9.62 -2.91
C LEU A 163 -9.32 -9.36 -1.46
N GLY A 164 -8.22 -9.96 -0.98
CA GLY A 164 -7.60 -9.61 0.29
C GLY A 164 -7.10 -8.16 0.33
N LEU A 165 -6.48 -7.66 -0.75
CA LEU A 165 -6.05 -6.25 -0.86
C LEU A 165 -7.26 -5.29 -0.89
N TYR A 166 -8.36 -5.68 -1.52
CA TYR A 166 -9.60 -4.90 -1.54
C TYR A 166 -10.13 -4.66 -0.12
N GLU A 167 -10.14 -5.68 0.76
CA GLU A 167 -10.55 -5.53 2.17
C GLU A 167 -9.76 -4.40 2.84
N VAL A 168 -8.42 -4.49 2.79
CA VAL A 168 -7.52 -3.49 3.40
C VAL A 168 -7.81 -2.11 2.82
N GLY A 169 -8.03 -2.02 1.50
CA GLY A 169 -8.37 -0.79 0.81
C GLY A 169 -9.60 -0.08 1.34
N VAL A 170 -10.78 -0.74 1.30
CA VAL A 170 -12.07 -0.12 1.65
C VAL A 170 -12.06 0.49 3.06
N TYR A 171 -11.48 -0.22 4.02
CA TYR A 171 -11.49 0.21 5.42
C TYR A 171 -10.38 1.22 5.75
N SER A 172 -9.24 1.21 5.06
CA SER A 172 -8.08 2.10 5.34
C SER A 172 -8.40 3.60 5.26
N CYS A 173 -9.30 4.02 4.36
CA CYS A 173 -9.61 5.44 4.13
C CYS A 173 -11.02 5.86 4.58
N SER A 174 -11.84 4.94 5.08
CA SER A 174 -13.20 5.23 5.58
C SER A 174 -13.19 6.17 6.80
N SER A 175 -12.07 6.20 7.55
CA SER A 175 -11.79 7.15 8.64
C SER A 175 -11.85 8.63 8.21
N SER A 176 -11.58 8.95 6.95
CA SER A 176 -11.45 10.34 6.46
C SER A 176 -12.79 11.10 6.33
N ARG A 177 -13.93 10.52 6.72
CA ARG A 177 -15.27 11.15 6.61
C ARG A 177 -16.04 11.29 7.93
N VAL A 178 -15.48 10.86 9.06
CA VAL A 178 -16.16 10.89 10.37
C VAL A 178 -15.25 11.53 11.41
N VAL A 179 -15.21 12.87 11.41
CA VAL A 179 -14.70 13.64 12.56
C VAL A 179 -15.81 13.71 13.61
N VAL A 180 -16.00 12.60 14.33
CA VAL A 180 -16.95 12.45 15.44
C VAL A 180 -16.30 11.57 16.51
N ASP A 181 -16.24 12.07 17.75
CA ASP A 181 -15.43 11.53 18.85
C ASP A 181 -15.69 10.05 19.15
N SER A 182 -14.90 9.13 18.57
CA SER A 182 -15.00 7.69 18.83
C SER A 182 -13.80 6.88 18.32
N ASP A 183 -12.74 6.78 19.13
CA ASP A 183 -11.60 5.86 18.85
C ASP A 183 -12.08 4.41 18.65
N HIS A 184 -13.14 4.00 19.35
CA HIS A 184 -13.80 2.70 19.17
C HIS A 184 -14.31 2.43 17.75
N LEU A 185 -14.82 3.44 17.03
CA LEU A 185 -15.44 3.21 15.72
C LEU A 185 -14.39 2.92 14.64
N ASN A 186 -13.26 3.64 14.69
CA ASN A 186 -12.10 3.40 13.83
C ASN A 186 -11.45 2.03 14.14
N THR A 187 -11.29 1.68 15.42
CA THR A 187 -10.78 0.37 15.84
C THR A 187 -11.64 -0.79 15.34
N CYS A 188 -12.97 -0.67 15.43
CA CYS A 188 -13.90 -1.71 14.98
C CYS A 188 -13.81 -1.99 13.46
N HIS A 189 -13.77 -0.94 12.63
CA HIS A 189 -13.64 -1.09 11.18
C HIS A 189 -12.29 -1.72 10.78
N ASN A 190 -11.20 -1.29 11.42
CA ASN A 190 -9.88 -1.88 11.19
C ASN A 190 -9.83 -3.35 11.61
N GLN A 191 -10.44 -3.73 12.75
CA GLN A 191 -10.53 -5.13 13.15
C GLN A 191 -11.30 -5.98 12.13
N MET A 192 -12.46 -5.49 11.66
CA MET A 192 -13.26 -6.20 10.65
C MET A 192 -12.48 -6.41 9.34
N ALA A 193 -11.77 -5.38 8.88
CA ALA A 193 -10.87 -5.45 7.72
C ALA A 193 -9.80 -6.53 7.88
N MET A 194 -9.16 -6.59 9.05
CA MET A 194 -8.11 -7.57 9.33
C MET A 194 -8.68 -8.98 9.50
N GLU A 195 -9.94 -9.14 9.89
CA GLU A 195 -10.64 -10.43 9.94
C GLU A 195 -11.08 -10.94 8.56
N THR A 196 -11.50 -10.09 7.64
CA THR A 196 -11.80 -10.49 6.26
C THR A 196 -10.52 -10.76 5.47
N TRP A 197 -9.52 -9.88 5.55
CA TRP A 197 -8.19 -10.09 4.97
C TRP A 197 -7.53 -11.40 5.46
N THR A 198 -7.57 -11.69 6.77
CA THR A 198 -7.05 -12.95 7.34
C THR A 198 -7.61 -14.18 6.62
N LYS A 199 -8.92 -14.20 6.31
CA LYS A 199 -9.60 -15.33 5.65
C LYS A 199 -9.15 -15.51 4.19
N HIS A 200 -8.89 -14.42 3.46
CA HIS A 200 -8.30 -14.49 2.11
C HIS A 200 -6.88 -15.06 2.14
N ILE A 201 -6.06 -14.63 3.10
CA ILE A 201 -4.68 -15.14 3.24
C ILE A 201 -4.66 -16.62 3.60
N ASP A 202 -5.59 -17.10 4.45
CA ASP A 202 -5.75 -18.53 4.74
C ASP A 202 -6.23 -19.32 3.51
N GLY A 203 -7.17 -18.78 2.73
CA GLY A 203 -7.59 -19.36 1.45
C GLY A 203 -6.43 -19.48 0.44
N ALA A 204 -5.62 -18.43 0.31
CA ALA A 204 -4.44 -18.45 -0.54
C ALA A 204 -3.35 -19.42 -0.04
N ALA A 205 -3.18 -19.55 1.28
CA ALA A 205 -2.27 -20.52 1.89
C ALA A 205 -2.73 -21.98 1.68
N ALA A 206 -4.03 -22.25 1.71
CA ALA A 206 -4.60 -23.54 1.35
C ALA A 206 -4.38 -23.86 -0.14
N LEU A 207 -4.68 -22.91 -1.04
CA LEU A 207 -4.43 -23.11 -2.47
C LEU A 207 -2.94 -23.34 -2.77
N MET A 208 -2.03 -22.59 -2.15
CA MET A 208 -0.58 -22.76 -2.33
C MET A 208 -0.11 -24.16 -1.94
N GLN A 209 -0.66 -24.75 -0.89
CA GLN A 209 -0.39 -26.14 -0.52
C GLN A 209 -0.99 -27.13 -1.54
N MET A 210 -2.22 -26.90 -2.03
CA MET A 210 -2.83 -27.72 -3.10
C MET A 210 -2.07 -27.68 -4.44
N ARG A 211 -1.43 -26.53 -4.73
CA ARG A 211 -0.56 -26.31 -5.90
C ARG A 211 0.75 -27.11 -5.82
N GLY A 212 1.27 -27.29 -4.61
CA GLY A 212 2.46 -28.08 -4.32
C GLY A 212 3.78 -27.35 -4.55
N LYS A 213 4.81 -27.75 -3.79
CA LYS A 213 6.18 -27.18 -3.79
C LYS A 213 6.83 -27.20 -5.18
N GLN A 214 6.36 -28.07 -6.07
CA GLN A 214 6.80 -28.18 -7.46
C GLN A 214 6.54 -26.89 -8.27
N ARG A 215 5.49 -26.09 -7.96
CA ARG A 215 5.25 -24.82 -8.67
C ARG A 215 6.37 -23.79 -8.44
N LEU A 216 7.18 -23.92 -7.39
CA LEU A 216 8.41 -23.15 -7.19
C LEU A 216 9.51 -23.47 -8.23
N GLN A 217 9.24 -24.30 -9.23
CA GLN A 217 10.11 -24.52 -10.38
C GLN A 217 9.90 -23.48 -11.49
N THR A 218 8.79 -22.74 -11.52
CA THR A 218 8.59 -21.62 -12.46
C THR A 218 8.89 -20.26 -11.79
N PRO A 219 9.40 -19.25 -12.53
CA PRO A 219 9.61 -17.91 -11.98
C PRO A 219 8.32 -17.31 -11.41
N LEU A 220 7.20 -17.49 -12.11
CA LEU A 220 5.88 -17.06 -11.65
C LEU A 220 5.48 -17.74 -10.33
N GLY A 221 5.64 -19.06 -10.20
CA GLY A 221 5.32 -19.76 -8.95
C GLY A 221 6.17 -19.31 -7.77
N CYS A 222 7.44 -18.96 -8.01
CA CYS A 222 8.29 -18.30 -7.01
C CYS A 222 7.78 -16.91 -6.63
N HIS A 223 7.35 -16.07 -7.59
CA HIS A 223 6.76 -14.76 -7.29
C HIS A 223 5.47 -14.88 -6.48
N LEU A 224 4.55 -15.76 -6.88
CA LEU A 224 3.28 -16.02 -6.18
C LEU A 224 3.51 -16.50 -4.73
N PHE A 225 4.49 -17.38 -4.52
CA PHE A 225 4.88 -17.82 -3.20
C PHE A 225 5.53 -16.71 -2.36
N LYS A 226 6.45 -15.91 -2.92
CA LYS A 226 7.09 -14.79 -2.20
C LYS A 226 6.06 -13.72 -1.81
N GLN A 227 5.03 -13.49 -2.62
CA GLN A 227 3.91 -12.57 -2.30
C GLN A 227 3.02 -13.12 -1.19
N LEU A 228 2.66 -14.41 -1.22
CA LEU A 228 1.93 -15.06 -0.12
C LEU A 228 2.72 -15.04 1.19
N ARG A 229 4.02 -15.37 1.14
CA ARG A 229 4.89 -15.40 2.32
C ARG A 229 4.83 -14.09 3.10
N ALA A 230 4.93 -12.96 2.40
CA ALA A 230 4.83 -11.64 3.04
C ALA A 230 3.49 -11.50 3.80
N GLN A 231 2.37 -11.77 3.14
CA GLN A 231 1.03 -11.67 3.75
C GLN A 231 0.82 -12.64 4.92
N VAL A 232 1.26 -13.90 4.81
CA VAL A 232 1.15 -14.89 5.90
C VAL A 232 2.00 -14.48 7.11
N VAL A 233 3.22 -13.95 6.89
CA VAL A 233 4.08 -13.50 7.99
C VAL A 233 3.48 -12.28 8.72
N ILE A 234 2.93 -11.31 7.99
CA ILE A 234 2.19 -10.18 8.59
C ILE A 234 0.98 -10.70 9.39
N LYS A 235 0.22 -11.66 8.83
CA LYS A 235 -0.93 -12.28 9.49
C LYS A 235 -0.53 -12.95 10.81
N CYS A 236 0.58 -13.69 10.79
CA CYS A 236 1.15 -14.36 11.96
C CYS A 236 1.58 -13.37 13.05
N ILE A 237 2.22 -12.25 12.68
CA ILE A 237 2.59 -11.17 13.61
C ILE A 237 1.32 -10.57 14.25
N HIS A 238 0.37 -10.09 13.44
CA HIS A 238 -0.86 -9.46 13.92
C HIS A 238 -1.70 -10.41 14.79
N ARG A 239 -1.75 -11.70 14.47
CA ARG A 239 -2.55 -12.69 15.21
C ARG A 239 -1.77 -13.39 16.34
N GLN A 240 -0.50 -13.03 16.58
CA GLN A 240 0.42 -13.74 17.50
C GLN A 240 0.40 -15.27 17.30
N THR A 241 0.38 -15.74 16.05
CA THR A 241 0.32 -17.17 15.70
C THR A 241 1.55 -17.61 14.93
N SER A 242 2.03 -18.82 15.19
CA SER A 242 3.26 -19.34 14.57
C SER A 242 3.14 -19.42 13.05
N VAL A 243 4.24 -19.11 12.35
CA VAL A 243 4.32 -19.20 10.90
C VAL A 243 4.19 -20.66 10.47
N PRO A 244 3.25 -21.02 9.56
CA PRO A 244 3.09 -22.39 9.09
C PRO A 244 4.41 -22.97 8.53
N PRO A 245 4.86 -24.17 8.93
CA PRO A 245 6.19 -24.70 8.60
C PRO A 245 6.54 -24.68 7.10
N PHE A 246 5.56 -24.94 6.23
CA PHE A 246 5.75 -24.92 4.79
C PHE A 246 6.26 -23.56 4.28
N ILE A 247 5.88 -22.43 4.89
CA ILE A 247 6.36 -21.09 4.51
C ILE A 247 7.88 -20.97 4.73
N SER A 248 8.40 -21.52 5.82
CA SER A 248 9.84 -21.56 6.11
C SER A 248 10.56 -22.53 5.16
N GLU A 249 10.10 -23.78 5.09
CA GLU A 249 10.67 -24.83 4.24
C GLU A 249 10.70 -24.50 2.74
N TRP A 250 9.72 -23.74 2.26
CA TRP A 250 9.59 -23.36 0.86
C TRP A 250 10.37 -22.09 0.55
N SER A 251 10.64 -21.23 1.56
CA SER A 251 11.53 -20.08 1.42
C SER A 251 12.95 -20.51 1.05
N HIS A 252 13.54 -21.44 1.82
CA HIS A 252 14.87 -21.99 1.51
C HIS A 252 14.93 -22.65 0.12
N ALA A 253 13.85 -23.33 -0.29
CA ALA A 253 13.75 -23.96 -1.61
C ALA A 253 13.48 -22.99 -2.78
N SER A 254 13.10 -21.73 -2.48
CA SER A 254 12.86 -20.69 -3.48
C SER A 254 14.11 -19.88 -3.84
N ASP A 255 15.13 -19.90 -2.98
CA ASP A 255 16.37 -19.14 -3.15
C ASP A 255 17.51 -19.95 -3.78
N SER A 256 17.48 -21.29 -3.73
CA SER A 256 18.57 -22.18 -4.18
C SER A 256 18.81 -22.23 -5.70
N LYS A 257 18.39 -21.20 -6.43
CA LYS A 257 18.36 -21.11 -7.90
C LYS A 257 18.97 -19.82 -8.45
N THR A 258 19.34 -18.88 -7.59
CA THR A 258 20.06 -17.66 -7.96
C THR A 258 21.42 -17.65 -7.27
N THR A 259 22.47 -17.29 -8.01
CA THR A 259 23.86 -17.31 -7.51
C THR A 259 24.11 -16.26 -6.41
N GLN A 260 23.32 -15.18 -6.40
CA GLN A 260 23.12 -14.34 -5.21
C GLN A 260 21.88 -14.84 -4.45
N GLN A 261 21.97 -14.86 -3.12
CA GLN A 261 20.79 -15.07 -2.28
C GLN A 261 19.89 -13.83 -2.31
N ASP A 262 18.57 -14.00 -2.38
CA ASP A 262 17.62 -12.89 -2.38
C ASP A 262 17.63 -12.19 -1.02
N PHE A 263 18.13 -10.95 -0.96
CA PHE A 263 18.19 -10.13 0.26
C PHE A 263 16.79 -9.94 0.91
N HIS A 264 15.73 -9.96 0.10
CA HIS A 264 14.35 -9.93 0.61
C HIS A 264 13.95 -11.28 1.24
N THR A 265 14.48 -12.43 0.80
CA THR A 265 14.28 -13.72 1.51
C THR A 265 15.12 -13.82 2.77
N THR A 266 16.38 -13.39 2.79
CA THR A 266 17.17 -13.39 4.04
C THR A 266 16.47 -12.56 5.11
N LEU A 267 15.93 -11.39 4.74
CA LEU A 267 15.09 -10.60 5.63
C LEU A 267 13.81 -11.35 6.03
N SER A 268 13.09 -11.94 5.06
CA SER A 268 11.86 -12.70 5.33
C SER A 268 12.07 -13.80 6.38
N LEU A 269 13.23 -14.47 6.38
CA LEU A 269 13.56 -15.52 7.34
C LEU A 269 13.80 -14.97 8.76
N LEU A 270 14.36 -13.77 8.90
CA LEU A 270 14.47 -13.08 10.19
C LEU A 270 13.10 -12.60 10.70
N VAL A 271 12.24 -12.06 9.83
CA VAL A 271 10.88 -11.66 10.20
C VAL A 271 10.00 -12.88 10.56
N ILE A 272 10.24 -14.05 9.95
CA ILE A 272 9.63 -15.33 10.39
C ILE A 272 10.07 -15.71 11.81
N ARG A 273 11.35 -15.50 12.17
CA ARG A 273 11.84 -15.72 13.54
C ARG A 273 11.19 -14.75 14.53
N TYR A 274 11.03 -13.47 14.17
CA TYR A 274 10.29 -12.49 14.98
C TYR A 274 8.84 -12.93 15.21
N ALA A 275 8.13 -13.33 14.15
CA ALA A 275 6.75 -13.80 14.23
C ALA A 275 6.61 -15.02 15.15
N ASN A 276 7.53 -15.98 15.05
CA ASN A 276 7.55 -17.17 15.92
C ASN A 276 7.95 -16.84 17.37
N LEU A 277 8.77 -15.81 17.62
CA LEU A 277 9.03 -15.30 18.96
C LEU A 277 7.77 -14.71 19.59
N ARG A 278 7.03 -13.83 18.87
CA ARG A 278 5.74 -13.28 19.35
C ARG A 278 4.67 -14.35 19.55
N ALA A 279 4.68 -15.42 18.75
CA ALA A 279 3.80 -16.58 18.93
C ALA A 279 4.24 -17.53 20.08
N SER A 280 5.47 -17.39 20.59
CA SER A 280 5.93 -18.05 21.82
C SER A 280 5.58 -17.28 23.11
N MET A 281 4.93 -16.13 22.98
CA MET A 281 4.44 -15.30 24.09
C MET A 281 2.93 -15.48 24.24
N SER A 282 2.48 -15.68 25.48
CA SER A 282 1.08 -15.91 25.86
C SER A 282 0.18 -14.67 25.68
N SER A 283 0.79 -13.48 25.58
CA SER A 283 0.12 -12.21 25.26
C SER A 283 1.15 -11.22 24.71
N SER A 284 0.76 -9.96 24.44
CA SER A 284 1.71 -8.90 24.10
C SER A 284 2.67 -8.57 25.25
N LYS A 285 2.24 -8.81 26.51
CA LYS A 285 2.96 -8.60 27.78
C LYS A 285 3.12 -9.91 28.56
N ASP A 286 3.72 -10.91 27.92
CA ASP A 286 4.14 -12.13 28.60
C ASP A 286 5.47 -11.88 29.32
N TYR A 287 5.49 -12.05 30.64
CA TYR A 287 6.69 -11.94 31.49
C TYR A 287 7.02 -13.26 32.22
N SER A 288 6.54 -14.41 31.70
CA SER A 288 6.76 -15.72 32.32
C SER A 288 8.21 -16.22 32.24
N ASP A 289 8.95 -15.80 31.21
CA ASP A 289 10.37 -16.13 30.99
C ASP A 289 11.09 -14.96 30.29
N PRO A 290 11.30 -13.83 30.99
CA PRO A 290 11.89 -12.63 30.40
C PRO A 290 13.34 -12.87 29.96
N GLU A 291 14.10 -13.69 30.67
CA GLU A 291 15.52 -13.95 30.34
C GLU A 291 15.66 -14.67 28.99
N ARG A 292 14.81 -15.66 28.69
CA ARG A 292 14.72 -16.26 27.35
C ARG A 292 14.21 -15.28 26.32
N ILE A 293 13.16 -14.50 26.61
CA ILE A 293 12.57 -13.57 25.64
C ILE A 293 13.59 -12.51 25.24
N ILE A 294 14.26 -11.86 26.19
CA ILE A 294 15.34 -10.89 25.95
C ILE A 294 16.47 -11.55 25.16
N SER A 295 16.97 -12.71 25.58
CA SER A 295 18.07 -13.40 24.89
C SER A 295 17.72 -13.78 23.44
N THR A 296 16.47 -14.19 23.19
CA THR A 296 16.00 -14.56 21.85
C THR A 296 15.79 -13.33 20.96
N ALA A 297 15.27 -12.24 21.53
CA ALA A 297 15.08 -10.97 20.83
C ALA A 297 16.43 -10.31 20.50
N TYR A 298 17.37 -10.28 21.45
CA TYR A 298 18.71 -9.73 21.25
C TYR A 298 19.51 -10.51 20.21
N ALA A 299 19.49 -11.85 20.24
CA ALA A 299 20.11 -12.67 19.20
C ALA A 299 19.52 -12.36 17.80
N LEU A 300 18.22 -12.11 17.71
CA LEU A 300 17.57 -11.73 16.46
C LEU A 300 17.92 -10.30 16.01
N GLU A 301 18.09 -9.37 16.95
CA GLU A 301 18.55 -8.01 16.68
C GLU A 301 20.01 -7.97 16.19
N CYS A 302 20.90 -8.81 16.75
CA CYS A 302 22.25 -9.04 16.24
C CYS A 302 22.24 -9.56 14.78
N ASP A 303 21.30 -10.45 14.46
CA ASP A 303 21.13 -10.96 13.09
C ASP A 303 20.58 -9.88 12.13
N PHE A 304 19.63 -9.04 12.58
CA PHE A 304 19.17 -7.89 11.79
C PHE A 304 20.29 -6.86 11.56
N ALA A 305 21.05 -6.49 12.60
CA ALA A 305 22.21 -5.59 12.48
C ALA A 305 23.31 -6.17 11.56
N SER A 306 23.39 -7.50 11.46
CA SER A 306 24.30 -8.20 10.53
C SER A 306 23.74 -8.28 9.11
N TRP A 307 22.42 -8.39 8.94
CA TRP A 307 21.75 -8.48 7.62
C TRP A 307 22.10 -7.33 6.68
N VAL A 308 22.22 -6.09 7.18
CA VAL A 308 22.62 -4.91 6.38
C VAL A 308 23.96 -5.14 5.66
N LYS A 309 24.91 -5.84 6.29
CA LYS A 309 26.23 -6.14 5.72
C LYS A 309 26.17 -7.15 4.56
N SER A 310 25.01 -7.79 4.36
CA SER A 310 24.74 -8.73 3.25
C SER A 310 23.95 -8.11 2.09
N VAL A 311 23.51 -6.84 2.21
CA VAL A 311 22.72 -6.17 1.17
C VAL A 311 23.62 -5.75 -0.01
N PRO A 312 23.34 -6.20 -1.25
CA PRO A 312 24.07 -5.77 -2.44
C PRO A 312 24.00 -4.25 -2.67
N LEU A 313 25.06 -3.67 -3.23
CA LEU A 313 25.23 -2.22 -3.41
C LEU A 313 24.09 -1.57 -4.20
N GLU A 314 23.55 -2.27 -5.20
CA GLU A 314 22.43 -1.84 -6.05
C GLU A 314 21.07 -1.71 -5.32
N TYR A 315 21.00 -2.21 -4.07
CA TYR A 315 19.83 -2.13 -3.20
C TYR A 315 20.06 -1.26 -1.95
N ILE A 316 21.24 -0.65 -1.81
CA ILE A 316 21.48 0.40 -0.80
C ILE A 316 20.77 1.68 -1.25
N TYR A 317 20.14 2.39 -0.30
CA TYR A 317 19.48 3.67 -0.56
C TYR A 317 20.47 4.84 -0.53
N GLN A 318 20.10 5.94 -1.19
CA GLN A 318 20.86 7.19 -1.14
C GLN A 318 20.17 8.15 -0.19
N THR A 319 20.93 8.84 0.67
CA THR A 319 20.44 9.90 1.54
C THR A 319 20.69 11.25 0.89
N ILE A 320 19.63 12.01 0.67
CA ILE A 320 19.67 13.36 0.11
C ILE A 320 19.44 14.35 1.25
N ASN A 321 20.47 15.12 1.60
CA ASN A 321 20.40 16.17 2.59
C ASN A 321 19.89 17.47 1.96
N LEU A 322 19.04 18.19 2.66
CA LEU A 322 18.42 19.45 2.24
C LEU A 322 19.21 20.64 2.80
N SER A 323 19.38 21.69 2.01
CA SER A 323 19.96 22.96 2.46
C SER A 323 18.94 23.86 3.18
N GLU A 324 17.65 23.63 2.93
CA GLU A 324 16.52 24.41 3.44
C GLU A 324 15.37 23.46 3.82
N ARG A 325 14.49 23.89 4.74
CA ARG A 325 13.34 23.07 5.15
C ARG A 325 12.32 22.95 4.02
N VAL A 326 11.84 21.73 3.77
CA VAL A 326 10.76 21.42 2.82
C VAL A 326 9.61 20.79 3.59
N ASP A 327 8.37 21.27 3.41
CA ASP A 327 7.23 20.80 4.21
C ASP A 327 6.80 19.36 3.91
N GLU A 328 7.08 18.85 2.70
CA GLU A 328 6.91 17.43 2.36
C GLU A 328 7.96 16.48 3.00
N VAL A 329 8.96 17.00 3.73
CA VAL A 329 10.04 16.19 4.35
C VAL A 329 10.09 16.41 5.86
N TYR A 330 10.10 15.32 6.64
CA TYR A 330 10.05 15.37 8.10
C TYR A 330 11.31 15.95 8.76
N SER A 331 12.48 15.72 8.15
CA SER A 331 13.79 16.16 8.64
C SER A 331 14.52 16.99 7.59
N ASP A 332 15.75 17.37 7.91
CA ASP A 332 16.79 17.85 7.00
C ASP A 332 17.23 16.88 5.88
N HIS A 333 16.69 15.66 5.81
CA HIS A 333 17.08 14.67 4.80
C HIS A 333 15.96 13.71 4.40
N TYR A 334 16.10 13.07 3.24
CA TYR A 334 15.22 12.01 2.75
C TYR A 334 15.99 10.89 2.02
N HIS A 335 15.33 9.74 1.86
CA HIS A 335 15.89 8.55 1.24
C HIS A 335 15.35 8.30 -0.17
N VAL A 336 16.26 8.10 -1.11
CA VAL A 336 15.96 7.72 -2.50
C VAL A 336 16.38 6.26 -2.71
N TYR A 337 15.48 5.46 -3.27
CA TYR A 337 15.68 4.03 -3.47
C TYR A 337 15.73 3.69 -4.96
N SER A 338 16.50 2.68 -5.32
CA SER A 338 16.48 2.16 -6.69
C SER A 338 15.09 1.64 -7.07
N ARG A 339 14.36 0.96 -6.18
CA ARG A 339 13.00 0.42 -6.49
C ARG A 339 12.02 0.59 -5.33
N ILE A 340 10.73 0.70 -5.61
CA ILE A 340 9.66 0.67 -4.58
C ILE A 340 9.67 -0.63 -3.76
N ARG A 341 10.04 -1.75 -4.38
CA ARG A 341 10.32 -3.03 -3.68
C ARG A 341 11.52 -2.93 -2.72
N VAL A 342 12.55 -2.16 -3.06
CA VAL A 342 13.75 -1.95 -2.23
C VAL A 342 13.40 -1.07 -1.04
N ALA A 343 12.72 0.06 -1.26
CA ALA A 343 12.17 0.90 -0.19
C ALA A 343 11.33 0.09 0.82
N THR A 344 10.45 -0.76 0.29
CA THR A 344 9.57 -1.62 1.09
C THR A 344 10.34 -2.69 1.86
N THR A 345 11.42 -3.22 1.29
CA THR A 345 12.30 -4.16 2.00
C THR A 345 13.07 -3.48 3.15
N TRP A 346 13.56 -2.25 2.93
CA TRP A 346 14.19 -1.45 4.00
C TRP A 346 13.21 -1.07 5.11
N ASN A 347 11.96 -0.72 4.78
CA ASN A 347 10.95 -0.42 5.79
C ASN A 347 10.45 -1.68 6.54
N HIS A 348 10.33 -2.83 5.89
CA HIS A 348 10.10 -4.10 6.61
C HIS A 348 11.24 -4.39 7.61
N TYR A 349 12.49 -4.14 7.21
CA TYR A 349 13.65 -4.29 8.08
C TYR A 349 13.60 -3.33 9.28
N ARG A 350 13.32 -2.05 9.05
CA ARG A 350 13.20 -1.04 10.11
C ARG A 350 12.09 -1.37 11.10
N CYS A 351 10.89 -1.68 10.62
CA CYS A 351 9.76 -2.06 11.48
C CYS A 351 10.04 -3.33 12.29
N ALA A 352 10.70 -4.35 11.69
CA ALA A 352 11.03 -5.58 12.40
C ALA A 352 12.06 -5.36 13.53
N ARG A 353 13.09 -4.52 13.30
CA ARG A 353 14.03 -4.12 14.36
C ARG A 353 13.37 -3.25 15.43
N LEU A 354 12.50 -2.33 15.04
CA LEU A 354 11.75 -1.46 15.95
C LEU A 354 10.94 -2.31 16.94
N LEU A 355 10.13 -3.23 16.42
CA LEU A 355 9.34 -4.16 17.22
C LEU A 355 10.20 -5.15 18.05
N THR A 356 11.38 -5.54 17.55
CA THR A 356 12.31 -6.41 18.31
C THR A 356 12.94 -5.67 19.50
N ASN A 357 13.37 -4.41 19.30
CA ASN A 357 13.88 -3.56 20.38
C ASN A 357 12.77 -3.19 21.40
N GLU A 358 11.53 -3.06 20.96
CA GLU A 358 10.38 -2.82 21.83
C GLU A 358 10.15 -3.98 22.81
N ILE A 359 10.27 -5.25 22.36
CA ILE A 359 10.28 -6.43 23.24
C ILE A 359 11.46 -6.35 24.23
N ILE A 360 12.68 -6.07 23.74
CA ILE A 360 13.88 -6.02 24.60
C ILE A 360 13.70 -4.99 25.72
N LEU A 361 13.18 -3.80 25.42
CA LEU A 361 12.97 -2.74 26.41
C LEU A 361 11.83 -3.04 27.38
N ASP A 362 10.69 -3.55 26.92
CA ASP A 362 9.55 -3.96 27.78
C ASP A 362 9.99 -5.02 28.81
N GLN A 363 10.66 -6.07 28.35
CA GLN A 363 11.08 -7.18 29.17
C GLN A 363 12.24 -6.81 30.11
N LEU A 364 13.21 -6.00 29.68
CA LEU A 364 14.26 -5.48 30.57
C LEU A 364 13.68 -4.57 31.65
N SER A 365 12.74 -3.68 31.31
CA SER A 365 12.10 -2.78 32.29
C SER A 365 11.40 -3.59 33.39
N TYR A 366 10.60 -4.59 33.00
CA TYR A 366 10.01 -5.55 33.93
C TYR A 366 11.06 -6.26 34.80
N LEU A 367 12.17 -6.71 34.20
CA LEU A 367 13.22 -7.45 34.90
C LEU A 367 13.95 -6.58 35.93
N TYR A 368 14.24 -5.31 35.62
CA TYR A 368 14.81 -4.36 36.59
C TYR A 368 13.86 -4.08 37.77
N GLU A 369 12.57 -3.93 37.50
CA GLU A 369 11.57 -3.61 38.53
C GLU A 369 11.26 -4.81 39.45
N THR A 370 11.32 -6.05 38.93
CA THR A 370 10.84 -7.25 39.65
C THR A 370 11.94 -8.21 40.09
N ASN A 371 13.07 -8.31 39.37
CA ASN A 371 14.19 -9.17 39.70
C ASN A 371 15.54 -8.56 39.26
N PRO A 372 15.99 -7.45 39.89
CA PRO A 372 17.28 -6.83 39.60
C PRO A 372 18.48 -7.76 39.90
N THR A 373 18.26 -8.84 40.64
CA THR A 373 19.22 -9.92 40.93
C THR A 373 19.27 -11.03 39.88
N SER A 374 18.54 -10.90 38.77
CA SER A 374 18.53 -11.85 37.66
C SER A 374 19.94 -12.25 37.20
N PRO A 375 20.20 -13.55 36.91
CA PRO A 375 21.45 -14.00 36.29
C PRO A 375 21.77 -13.25 34.99
N LEU A 376 20.76 -12.90 34.19
CA LEU A 376 20.93 -12.12 32.95
C LEU A 376 21.56 -10.74 33.24
N LEU A 377 21.04 -10.01 34.22
CA LEU A 377 21.52 -8.66 34.58
C LEU A 377 22.85 -8.71 35.34
N THR A 378 23.05 -9.71 36.19
CA THR A 378 24.23 -9.80 37.08
C THR A 378 25.44 -10.46 36.44
N THR A 379 25.25 -11.34 35.46
CA THR A 379 26.36 -12.08 34.78
C THR A 379 26.80 -11.40 33.49
N GLN A 380 25.98 -10.52 32.90
CA GLN A 380 26.26 -9.84 31.63
C GLN A 380 26.08 -8.31 31.78
N PRO A 381 27.12 -7.56 32.19
CA PRO A 381 27.03 -6.11 32.43
C PRO A 381 26.52 -5.29 31.24
N TYR A 382 26.67 -5.82 30.02
CA TYR A 382 26.10 -5.22 28.82
C TYR A 382 24.57 -5.06 28.89
N TYR A 383 23.83 -6.06 29.42
CA TYR A 383 22.38 -5.95 29.58
C TYR A 383 21.99 -4.93 30.65
N SER A 384 22.73 -4.86 31.76
CA SER A 384 22.43 -3.96 32.89
C SER A 384 22.82 -2.49 32.66
N GLU A 385 23.76 -2.21 31.76
CA GLU A 385 24.28 -0.84 31.54
C GLU A 385 24.09 -0.30 30.12
N GLN A 386 24.19 -1.13 29.08
CA GLN A 386 24.36 -0.66 27.69
C GLN A 386 23.16 -1.00 26.77
N GLN A 387 22.50 -2.14 26.97
CA GLN A 387 21.39 -2.57 26.09
C GLN A 387 20.24 -1.55 26.07
N THR A 388 19.86 -1.00 27.22
CA THR A 388 18.77 -0.01 27.31
C THR A 388 19.09 1.29 26.54
N PRO A 389 20.23 1.97 26.72
CA PRO A 389 20.57 3.14 25.89
C PRO A 389 20.79 2.79 24.41
N GLU A 390 21.40 1.65 24.07
CA GLU A 390 21.61 1.23 22.67
C GLU A 390 20.29 0.94 21.93
N SER A 391 19.35 0.24 22.56
CA SER A 391 18.00 0.05 21.99
C SER A 391 17.25 1.38 21.84
N ASN A 392 17.37 2.30 22.80
CA ASN A 392 16.75 3.63 22.70
C ASN A 392 17.37 4.50 21.59
N ALA A 393 18.68 4.43 21.38
CA ALA A 393 19.34 5.10 20.25
C ALA A 393 18.89 4.48 18.91
N THR A 394 18.86 3.14 18.84
CA THR A 394 18.37 2.38 17.69
C THR A 394 16.93 2.75 17.34
N LEU A 395 16.02 2.81 18.31
CA LEU A 395 14.62 3.17 18.06
C LEU A 395 14.46 4.58 17.48
N ARG A 396 15.21 5.58 17.97
CA ARG A 396 15.17 6.96 17.42
C ARG A 396 15.61 6.96 15.96
N HIS A 397 16.78 6.38 15.68
CA HIS A 397 17.29 6.29 14.33
C HIS A 397 16.34 5.53 13.40
N LEU A 398 15.76 4.40 13.81
CA LEU A 398 14.80 3.66 12.98
C LEU A 398 13.54 4.48 12.66
N CYS A 399 13.04 5.30 13.59
CA CYS A 399 11.92 6.22 13.33
C CYS A 399 12.32 7.33 12.34
N GLU A 400 13.49 7.95 12.51
CA GLU A 400 14.06 8.92 11.57
C GLU A 400 14.20 8.31 10.16
N ASP A 401 14.75 7.10 10.06
CA ASP A 401 15.01 6.34 8.83
C ASP A 401 13.70 5.98 8.07
N ILE A 402 12.62 5.68 8.83
CA ILE A 402 11.26 5.47 8.32
C ILE A 402 10.68 6.79 7.80
N CYS A 403 10.73 7.88 8.59
CA CYS A 403 10.22 9.19 8.19
C CYS A 403 10.93 9.72 6.93
N ALA A 404 12.25 9.58 6.86
CA ALA A 404 13.04 9.92 5.68
C ALA A 404 12.70 9.08 4.44
N SER A 405 12.06 7.90 4.58
CA SER A 405 11.57 7.13 3.43
C SER A 405 10.26 7.66 2.83
N VAL A 406 9.45 8.39 3.59
CA VAL A 406 8.09 8.80 3.20
C VAL A 406 8.05 9.65 1.91
N PRO A 407 8.95 10.64 1.68
CA PRO A 407 8.94 11.43 0.46
C PRO A 407 9.02 10.59 -0.84
N TYR A 408 9.78 9.50 -0.82
CA TYR A 408 9.88 8.58 -1.96
C TYR A 408 8.56 7.87 -2.27
N TYR A 409 7.80 7.47 -1.23
CA TYR A 409 6.46 6.89 -1.40
C TYR A 409 5.40 7.90 -1.88
N LEU A 410 5.65 9.19 -1.68
CA LEU A 410 4.80 10.29 -2.15
C LEU A 410 5.20 10.81 -3.55
N GLY A 411 6.21 10.22 -4.19
CA GLY A 411 6.70 10.67 -5.50
C GLY A 411 7.45 12.01 -5.44
N PHE A 412 8.04 12.36 -4.29
CA PHE A 412 8.82 13.59 -4.15
C PHE A 412 10.02 13.58 -5.12
N PRO A 413 10.23 14.64 -5.93
CA PRO A 413 11.22 14.62 -7.00
C PRO A 413 12.65 14.46 -6.46
N CYS A 414 13.43 13.62 -7.14
CA CYS A 414 14.86 13.54 -6.89
C CYS A 414 15.56 14.70 -7.60
N ASN A 415 16.04 15.70 -6.85
CA ASN A 415 16.64 16.93 -7.39
C ASN A 415 18.06 16.71 -7.96
N THR A 416 18.21 15.84 -8.96
CA THR A 416 19.47 15.50 -9.64
C THR A 416 19.88 16.51 -10.73
N GLY A 417 19.70 17.81 -10.44
CA GLY A 417 20.22 18.92 -11.26
C GLY A 417 19.57 19.14 -12.64
N GLN A 418 18.68 18.27 -13.09
CA GLN A 418 17.88 18.46 -14.31
C GLN A 418 16.42 18.74 -13.95
N ALA A 419 15.98 19.98 -14.19
CA ALA A 419 14.60 20.39 -13.95
C ALA A 419 13.64 19.78 -14.99
N GLN A 420 13.09 18.60 -14.69
CA GLN A 420 11.86 18.14 -15.33
C GLN A 420 10.67 18.48 -14.44
N SER A 421 9.89 19.48 -14.86
CA SER A 421 8.72 19.97 -14.13
C SER A 421 7.52 19.02 -14.31
N HIS A 422 7.58 17.85 -13.67
CA HIS A 422 6.50 16.86 -13.71
C HIS A 422 5.38 17.24 -12.73
N ASN A 423 4.20 17.51 -13.27
CA ASN A 423 2.98 17.76 -12.50
C ASN A 423 2.40 16.44 -11.99
N TYR A 424 3.06 15.82 -11.01
CA TYR A 424 2.54 14.63 -10.34
C TYR A 424 1.32 14.96 -9.46
N PRO A 425 0.25 14.13 -9.46
CA PRO A 425 -0.82 14.25 -8.48
C PRO A 425 -0.28 13.81 -7.09
N LYS A 426 -0.04 14.79 -6.21
CA LYS A 426 0.72 14.70 -4.93
C LYS A 426 0.24 13.70 -3.86
N HIS A 427 -0.68 12.77 -4.16
CA HIS A 427 -1.38 11.95 -3.15
C HIS A 427 -1.52 10.45 -3.47
N CYS A 428 -0.88 9.93 -4.53
CA CYS A 428 -1.00 8.52 -4.92
C CYS A 428 -0.09 7.56 -4.13
N THR A 429 -0.30 7.40 -2.82
CA THR A 429 0.26 6.25 -2.08
C THR A 429 -0.55 4.97 -2.39
N PRO A 430 0.08 3.88 -2.84
CA PRO A 430 -0.60 2.60 -3.00
C PRO A 430 -1.16 2.08 -1.66
N ILE A 431 -2.32 1.42 -1.68
CA ILE A 431 -2.99 0.88 -0.48
C ILE A 431 -2.08 -0.06 0.32
N LEU A 432 -1.12 -0.71 -0.36
CA LEU A 432 -0.12 -1.55 0.29
C LEU A 432 0.82 -0.78 1.23
N SER A 433 1.23 0.45 0.91
CA SER A 433 2.20 1.19 1.73
C SER A 433 1.58 1.75 3.00
N SER A 434 0.34 2.25 2.93
CA SER A 434 -0.42 2.67 4.12
C SER A 434 -0.88 1.46 4.95
N GLY A 435 -1.39 0.42 4.29
CA GLY A 435 -1.88 -0.81 4.93
C GLY A 435 -0.80 -1.57 5.70
N LEU A 436 0.41 -1.72 5.15
CA LEU A 436 1.53 -2.36 5.86
C LEU A 436 1.94 -1.61 7.13
N TYR A 437 1.92 -0.28 7.08
CA TYR A 437 2.29 0.54 8.23
C TYR A 437 1.25 0.46 9.35
N SER A 438 -0.05 0.56 9.01
CA SER A 438 -1.13 0.39 10.00
C SER A 438 -1.22 -1.05 10.54
N GLN A 439 -0.96 -2.07 9.72
CA GLN A 439 -0.92 -3.48 10.13
C GLN A 439 0.21 -3.81 11.13
N LEU A 440 1.34 -3.11 11.06
CA LEU A 440 2.47 -3.32 11.97
C LEU A 440 2.38 -2.46 13.23
N VAL A 441 1.86 -1.23 13.13
CA VAL A 441 1.65 -0.34 14.30
C VAL A 441 0.44 -0.75 15.13
N GLY A 442 -0.61 -1.30 14.51
CA GLY A 442 -1.82 -1.79 15.19
C GLY A 442 -1.70 -3.12 15.94
N ALA A 443 -0.48 -3.66 16.09
CA ALA A 443 -0.19 -4.94 16.76
C ALA A 443 0.46 -4.76 18.16
N ARG A 444 0.24 -3.60 18.79
CA ARG A 444 0.72 -3.22 20.13
C ARG A 444 -0.34 -3.52 21.20
#